data_AF-W2RPT3-F1
#
_entry.id   AF-W2RPT3-F1
#
_cell.length_a   1.000
_cell.length_b   1.000
_cell.length_c   1.000
_cell.angle_alpha   90.00
_cell.angle_beta   90.00
_cell.angle_gamma   90.00
#
_symmetry.space_group_name_H-M   'P 1'
#
loop_
_entity.id
_entity.type
_entity.pdbx_description
1 polymer ?
#
loop_
_entity_poly.entity_id
_entity_poly.type
_entity_poly.pdbx_seq_one_letter_code
_entity_poly.pdbx_strand_id
1 'polypeptide(L)'
;MASLKPPFTKETAHQKLKFAQDMWNTKNPEQVAKAYTPDCIWRNRDVFIQGTEEIIKLLTAKWEKEKNYRLRKELFCVGGDSNEKIAVQFWYEYQDLHDGYKWKRCYGLEDWTFNEEGKMRKRMMSGNDVLLGIWGSGEAIPERSIEGRWFLDGVDVEDESVTKMITEKHY
;
A
#
# COMPACT_ATOMS: atom_id res chain seq x y z
N MET A 1 25.78 0.12 -1.17
CA MET A 1 24.39 -0.39 -1.17
C MET A 1 23.99 -0.62 -2.61
N ALA A 2 23.42 -1.79 -2.92
CA ALA A 2 22.93 -2.07 -4.27
C ALA A 2 21.93 -0.98 -4.67
N SER A 3 22.07 -0.44 -5.88
CA SER A 3 21.12 0.53 -6.42
C SER A 3 19.76 -0.18 -6.58
N LEU A 4 18.73 0.26 -5.86
CA LEU A 4 17.37 -0.31 -5.93
C LEU A 4 16.67 0.13 -7.24
N LYS A 5 17.19 -0.35 -8.37
CA LYS A 5 16.80 -0.06 -9.74
C LYS A 5 16.77 -1.36 -10.57
N PRO A 6 16.05 -1.39 -11.71
CA PRO A 6 16.03 -2.57 -12.57
C PRO A 6 17.39 -2.84 -13.26
N PRO A 7 17.65 -4.08 -13.73
CA PRO A 7 16.80 -5.26 -13.62
C PRO A 7 16.70 -5.77 -12.17
N PHE A 8 15.48 -6.05 -11.69
CA PHE A 8 15.27 -6.50 -10.32
C PHE A 8 15.52 -8.00 -10.18
N THR A 9 16.16 -8.39 -9.07
CA THR A 9 16.08 -9.75 -8.54
C THR A 9 14.92 -9.81 -7.55
N LYS A 10 14.52 -11.02 -7.12
CA LYS A 10 13.52 -11.16 -6.05
C LYS A 10 13.94 -10.41 -4.77
N GLU A 11 15.23 -10.46 -4.43
CA GLU A 11 15.79 -9.78 -3.26
C GLU A 11 15.73 -8.26 -3.40
N THR A 12 16.22 -7.70 -4.51
CA THR A 12 16.21 -6.23 -4.69
C THR A 12 14.80 -5.68 -4.89
N ALA A 13 13.90 -6.44 -5.49
CA ALA A 13 12.47 -6.11 -5.55
C ALA A 13 11.82 -6.09 -4.17
N HIS A 14 12.14 -7.07 -3.31
CA HIS A 14 11.64 -7.09 -1.93
C HIS A 14 12.15 -5.88 -1.14
N GLN A 15 13.44 -5.55 -1.25
CA GLN A 15 14.02 -4.34 -0.64
C GLN A 15 13.33 -3.06 -1.17
N LYS A 16 13.09 -2.96 -2.48
CA LYS A 16 12.37 -1.84 -3.10
C LYS A 16 10.94 -1.71 -2.56
N LEU A 17 10.27 -2.85 -2.38
CA LEU A 17 8.90 -2.92 -1.88
C LEU A 17 8.81 -2.47 -0.42
N LYS A 18 9.72 -2.92 0.45
CA LYS A 18 9.73 -2.49 1.86
C LYS A 18 10.08 -1.01 1.99
N PHE A 19 11.03 -0.51 1.21
CA PHE A 19 11.26 0.93 1.11
C PHE A 19 9.99 1.70 0.70
N ALA A 20 9.24 1.23 -0.30
CA ALA A 20 7.99 1.86 -0.69
C ALA A 20 6.92 1.78 0.42
N GLN A 21 6.81 0.66 1.13
CA GLN A 21 5.92 0.53 2.28
C GLN A 21 6.21 1.57 3.35
N ASP A 22 7.47 1.69 3.76
CA ASP A 22 7.90 2.63 4.80
C ASP A 22 7.61 4.07 4.40
N MET A 23 7.94 4.42 3.15
CA MET A 23 7.64 5.74 2.59
C MET A 23 6.13 6.05 2.64
N TRP A 24 5.27 5.11 2.27
CA TRP A 24 3.81 5.32 2.34
C TRP A 24 3.29 5.42 3.79
N ASN A 25 3.90 4.70 4.74
CA ASN A 25 3.55 4.79 6.16
C ASN A 25 3.93 6.14 6.81
N THR A 26 4.85 6.91 6.20
CA THR A 26 5.12 8.31 6.61
C THR A 26 3.90 9.22 6.42
N LYS A 27 3.00 8.87 5.49
CA LYS A 27 1.85 9.70 5.07
C LYS A 27 2.26 11.12 4.64
N ASN A 28 3.46 11.26 4.05
CA ASN A 28 3.98 12.53 3.54
C ASN A 28 3.89 12.56 2.00
N PRO A 29 2.97 13.33 1.41
CA PRO A 29 2.75 13.38 -0.04
C PRO A 29 4.01 13.74 -0.83
N GLU A 30 4.74 14.76 -0.41
CA GLU A 30 5.91 15.28 -1.12
C GLU A 30 7.08 14.30 -1.09
N GLN A 31 7.27 13.59 0.04
CA GLN A 31 8.29 12.56 0.16
C GLN A 31 7.95 11.33 -0.68
N VAL A 32 6.70 10.88 -0.67
CA VAL A 32 6.26 9.74 -1.48
C VAL A 32 6.36 10.06 -2.97
N ALA A 33 5.98 11.27 -3.39
CA ALA A 33 6.01 11.69 -4.79
C ALA A 33 7.42 11.63 -5.43
N LYS A 34 8.50 11.74 -4.63
CA LYS A 34 9.89 11.64 -5.12
C LYS A 34 10.26 10.28 -5.73
N ALA A 35 9.52 9.23 -5.39
CA ALA A 35 9.73 7.88 -5.92
C ALA A 35 9.25 7.71 -7.37
N TYR A 36 8.53 8.70 -7.91
CA TYR A 36 7.91 8.65 -9.24
C TYR A 36 8.63 9.57 -10.23
N THR A 37 8.52 9.27 -11.53
CA THR A 37 8.99 10.18 -12.57
C THR A 37 8.08 11.42 -12.67
N PRO A 38 8.57 12.58 -13.17
CA PRO A 38 7.76 13.79 -13.28
C PRO A 38 6.50 13.65 -14.15
N ASP A 39 6.50 12.68 -15.06
CA ASP A 39 5.44 12.35 -16.02
C ASP A 39 4.70 11.04 -15.67
N CYS A 40 4.91 10.50 -14.46
CA CYS A 40 4.41 9.19 -14.05
C CYS A 40 2.89 9.08 -14.21
N ILE A 41 2.43 7.96 -14.76
CA ILE A 41 1.01 7.69 -14.98
C ILE A 41 0.47 6.84 -13.84
N TRP A 42 -0.61 7.29 -13.20
CA TRP A 42 -1.33 6.50 -12.21
C TRP A 42 -2.76 6.19 -12.64
N ARG A 43 -3.19 4.97 -12.34
CA ARG A 43 -4.59 4.66 -12.04
C ARG A 43 -4.68 4.24 -10.59
N ASN A 44 -5.50 4.92 -9.82
CA ASN A 44 -5.79 4.59 -8.43
C ASN A 44 -7.29 4.32 -8.28
N ARG A 45 -7.69 3.05 -8.26
CA ARG A 45 -9.09 2.62 -8.42
C ARG A 45 -9.67 3.13 -9.75
N ASP A 46 -10.60 4.06 -9.69
CA ASP A 46 -11.30 4.72 -10.79
C ASP A 46 -10.72 6.10 -11.16
N VAL A 47 -9.70 6.56 -10.43
CA VAL A 47 -9.08 7.87 -10.66
C VAL A 47 -7.81 7.73 -11.50
N PHE A 48 -7.68 8.56 -12.53
CA PHE A 48 -6.51 8.62 -13.42
C PHE A 48 -5.83 9.97 -13.29
N ILE A 49 -4.51 9.96 -13.06
CA ILE A 49 -3.71 11.17 -12.91
C ILE A 49 -2.35 11.00 -13.58
N GLN A 50 -1.69 12.12 -13.86
CA GLN A 50 -0.35 12.12 -14.41
C GLN A 50 0.51 13.20 -13.73
N GLY A 51 1.74 12.80 -13.38
CA GLY A 51 2.79 13.70 -12.93
C GLY A 51 2.75 14.07 -11.45
N THR A 52 3.84 14.72 -11.02
CA THR A 52 4.15 14.93 -9.60
C THR A 52 3.07 15.75 -8.86
N GLU A 53 2.55 16.81 -9.48
CA GLU A 53 1.57 17.70 -8.83
C GLU A 53 0.27 16.97 -8.51
N GLU A 54 -0.29 16.22 -9.47
CA GLU A 54 -1.52 15.47 -9.25
C GLU A 54 -1.32 14.29 -8.28
N ILE A 55 -0.13 13.68 -8.25
CA ILE A 55 0.21 12.65 -7.26
C ILE A 55 0.18 13.25 -5.84
N ILE A 56 0.82 14.41 -5.63
CA ILE A 56 0.83 15.09 -4.33
C ILE A 56 -0.60 15.44 -3.91
N LYS A 57 -1.39 16.01 -4.82
CA LYS A 57 -2.79 16.38 -4.56
C LYS A 57 -3.64 15.17 -4.15
N LEU A 58 -3.54 14.06 -4.88
CA LEU A 58 -4.27 12.84 -4.56
C LEU A 58 -3.86 12.27 -3.20
N LEU A 59 -2.55 12.22 -2.91
CA LEU A 59 -2.04 11.70 -1.64
C LEU A 59 -2.41 12.59 -0.44
N THR A 60 -2.43 13.91 -0.64
CA THR A 60 -2.88 14.88 0.37
C THR A 60 -4.34 14.60 0.73
N ALA A 61 -5.23 14.59 -0.26
CA ALA A 61 -6.65 14.28 -0.04
C ALA A 61 -6.87 12.89 0.58
N LYS A 62 -6.05 11.90 0.19
CA LYS A 62 -6.10 10.55 0.75
C LYS A 62 -5.87 10.57 2.26
N TRP A 63 -4.80 11.19 2.76
CA TRP A 63 -4.47 11.17 4.19
C TRP A 63 -5.16 12.26 5.02
N GLU A 64 -5.78 13.24 4.37
CA GLU A 64 -6.81 14.07 4.99
C GLU A 64 -8.04 13.25 5.38
N LYS A 65 -8.46 12.31 4.53
CA LYS A 65 -9.59 11.41 4.77
C LYS A 65 -9.22 10.20 5.64
N GLU A 66 -8.16 9.48 5.28
CA GLU A 66 -7.78 8.19 5.84
C GLU A 66 -6.86 8.35 7.05
N LYS A 67 -7.47 8.50 8.23
CA LYS A 67 -6.76 8.65 9.51
C LYS A 67 -6.27 7.31 10.03
N ASN A 68 -5.26 7.35 10.90
CA ASN A 68 -4.62 6.17 11.50
C ASN A 68 -4.17 5.13 10.46
N TYR A 69 -3.84 5.60 9.25
CA TYR A 69 -3.40 4.77 8.13
C TYR A 69 -2.13 3.99 8.48
N ARG A 70 -2.19 2.67 8.26
CA ARG A 70 -1.10 1.70 8.40
C ARG A 70 -1.16 0.70 7.26
N LEU A 71 -0.03 0.48 6.58
CA LEU A 71 0.08 -0.29 5.34
C LEU A 71 1.12 -1.41 5.46
N ARG A 72 0.72 -2.60 5.01
CA ARG A 72 1.60 -3.73 4.70
C ARG A 72 1.58 -4.01 3.21
N LYS A 73 2.76 -4.23 2.61
CA LYS A 73 2.95 -4.68 1.22
C LYS A 73 3.69 -6.02 1.21
N GLU A 74 3.36 -6.84 0.23
CA GLU A 74 4.00 -8.11 -0.07
C GLU A 74 4.33 -8.23 -1.55
N LEU A 75 5.52 -8.77 -1.83
CA LEU A 75 5.98 -9.00 -3.19
C LEU A 75 5.18 -10.16 -3.80
N PHE A 76 4.46 -9.91 -4.90
CA PHE A 76 3.78 -10.97 -5.63
C PHE A 76 4.71 -11.59 -6.68
N CYS A 77 5.24 -10.76 -7.59
CA CYS A 77 6.21 -11.20 -8.58
C CYS A 77 7.08 -10.05 -9.11
N VAL A 78 8.18 -10.44 -9.74
CA VAL A 78 9.02 -9.57 -10.58
C VAL A 78 8.84 -10.03 -12.02
N GLY A 79 8.76 -9.10 -12.96
CA GLY A 79 8.61 -9.42 -14.38
C GLY A 79 8.86 -8.22 -15.28
N GLY A 80 8.31 -8.28 -16.50
CA GLY A 80 8.73 -7.40 -17.60
C GLY A 80 9.89 -8.02 -18.39
N ASP A 81 10.16 -7.48 -19.57
CA ASP A 81 11.12 -8.07 -20.50
C ASP A 81 12.56 -7.94 -19.96
N SER A 82 12.80 -6.95 -19.10
CA SER A 82 14.09 -6.70 -18.45
C SER A 82 13.99 -6.70 -16.93
N ASN A 83 13.01 -7.39 -16.35
CA ASN A 83 12.74 -7.40 -14.91
C ASN A 83 12.54 -5.99 -14.32
N GLU A 84 11.85 -5.11 -15.04
CA GLU A 84 11.58 -3.73 -14.68
C GLU A 84 10.19 -3.49 -14.06
N LYS A 85 9.41 -4.56 -13.88
CA LYS A 85 8.07 -4.53 -13.30
C LYS A 85 8.02 -5.32 -12.00
N ILE A 86 7.22 -4.81 -11.06
CA ILE A 86 6.93 -5.47 -9.79
C ILE A 86 5.41 -5.51 -9.62
N ALA A 87 4.86 -6.69 -9.35
CA ALA A 87 3.48 -6.84 -8.89
C ALA A 87 3.46 -7.01 -7.37
N VAL A 88 2.50 -6.37 -6.73
CA VAL A 88 2.43 -6.21 -5.27
C VAL A 88 1.04 -6.51 -4.79
N GLN A 89 0.95 -7.25 -3.68
CA GLN A 89 -0.27 -7.31 -2.87
C GLN A 89 -0.10 -6.39 -1.67
N PHE A 90 -1.18 -5.77 -1.22
CA PHE A 90 -1.10 -4.93 -0.03
C PHE A 90 -2.41 -4.92 0.74
N TRP A 91 -2.26 -4.54 2.01
CA TRP A 91 -3.37 -4.31 2.93
C TRP A 91 -3.08 -3.04 3.70
N TYR A 92 -4.05 -2.14 3.80
CA TYR A 92 -3.96 -1.05 4.75
C TYR A 92 -5.23 -0.91 5.56
N GLU A 93 -5.07 -0.51 6.81
CA GLU A 93 -6.18 -0.18 7.70
C GLU A 93 -6.19 1.31 7.96
N TYR A 94 -7.39 1.87 8.06
CA TYR A 94 -7.60 3.29 8.30
C TYR A 94 -8.97 3.53 8.94
N GLN A 95 -9.12 4.71 9.53
CA GLN A 95 -10.41 5.28 9.90
C GLN A 95 -10.75 6.40 8.92
N ASP A 96 -11.99 6.43 8.46
CA ASP A 96 -12.45 7.46 7.54
C ASP A 96 -13.04 8.63 8.32
N LEU A 97 -12.41 9.80 8.18
CA LEU A 97 -12.84 11.02 8.87
C LEU A 97 -14.31 11.38 8.57
N HIS A 98 -14.81 11.03 7.39
CA HIS A 98 -16.11 11.48 6.91
C HIS A 98 -17.28 10.57 7.28
N ASP A 99 -17.03 9.41 7.89
CA ASP A 99 -18.09 8.44 8.25
C ASP A 99 -18.16 8.11 9.74
N GLY A 100 -17.61 8.99 10.57
CA GLY A 100 -17.55 8.81 12.02
C GLY A 100 -16.37 7.96 12.46
N TYR A 101 -15.25 8.01 11.73
CA TYR A 101 -14.02 7.28 12.04
C TYR A 101 -14.20 5.75 12.04
N LYS A 102 -15.00 5.22 11.12
CA LYS A 102 -15.19 3.77 11.03
C LYS A 102 -13.93 3.10 10.49
N TRP A 103 -13.51 2.02 11.13
CA TRP A 103 -12.37 1.23 10.69
C TRP A 103 -12.68 0.45 9.42
N LYS A 104 -11.76 0.52 8.47
CA LYS A 104 -11.78 -0.21 7.22
C LYS A 104 -10.44 -0.87 6.97
N ARG A 105 -10.46 -2.03 6.31
CA ARG A 105 -9.28 -2.62 5.67
C ARG A 105 -9.46 -2.58 4.17
N CYS A 106 -8.51 -1.97 3.47
CA CYS A 106 -8.39 -2.10 2.03
C CYS A 106 -7.53 -3.32 1.71
N TYR A 107 -8.05 -4.20 0.87
CA TYR A 107 -7.30 -5.25 0.19
C TYR A 107 -6.97 -4.75 -1.21
N GLY A 108 -5.72 -4.87 -1.67
CA GLY A 108 -5.40 -4.39 -3.00
C GLY A 108 -4.19 -5.01 -3.66
N LEU A 109 -4.11 -4.71 -4.96
CA LEU A 109 -3.07 -5.12 -5.88
C LEU A 109 -2.52 -3.89 -6.59
N GLU A 110 -1.20 -3.83 -6.73
CA GLU A 110 -0.53 -2.80 -7.53
C GLU A 110 0.41 -3.44 -8.54
N ASP A 111 0.42 -2.91 -9.77
CA ASP A 111 1.52 -3.13 -10.71
C ASP A 111 2.34 -1.86 -10.89
N TRP A 112 3.65 -2.03 -10.77
CA TRP A 112 4.65 -0.97 -10.82
C TRP A 112 5.54 -1.19 -12.04
N THR A 113 5.83 -0.13 -12.78
CA THR A 113 6.82 -0.14 -13.87
C THR A 113 7.86 0.93 -13.62
N PHE A 114 9.14 0.54 -13.63
CA PHE A 114 10.28 1.39 -13.27
C PHE A 114 11.12 1.78 -14.48
N ASN A 115 11.64 3.01 -14.49
CA ASN A 115 12.67 3.45 -15.42
C ASN A 115 14.08 2.97 -14.99
N GLU A 116 15.09 3.26 -15.81
CA GLU A 116 16.46 2.81 -15.60
C GLU A 116 17.11 3.41 -14.34
N GLU A 117 16.66 4.57 -13.88
CA GLU A 117 17.10 5.18 -12.62
C GLU A 117 16.39 4.60 -11.38
N GLY A 118 15.45 3.67 -11.56
CA GLY A 118 14.69 3.04 -10.48
C GLY A 118 13.54 3.89 -9.94
N LYS A 119 13.11 4.93 -10.65
CA LYS A 119 11.87 5.66 -10.38
C LYS A 119 10.69 5.00 -11.07
N MET A 120 9.53 5.03 -10.43
CA MET A 120 8.32 4.45 -11.00
C MET A 120 7.73 5.40 -12.05
N ARG A 121 7.59 4.93 -13.30
CA ARG A 121 6.97 5.67 -14.41
C ARG A 121 5.49 5.33 -14.63
N LYS A 122 5.03 4.21 -14.05
CA LYS A 122 3.63 3.78 -14.09
C LYS A 122 3.25 3.07 -12.79
N ARG A 123 2.11 3.44 -12.19
CA ARG A 123 1.49 2.76 -11.05
C ARG A 123 0.01 2.50 -11.32
N MET A 124 -0.38 1.25 -11.38
CA MET A 124 -1.80 0.89 -11.48
C MET A 124 -2.18 0.18 -10.19
N MET A 125 -3.18 0.67 -9.48
CA MET A 125 -3.67 0.08 -8.24
C MET A 125 -5.17 -0.16 -8.32
N SER A 126 -5.56 -1.36 -7.92
CA SER A 126 -6.95 -1.72 -7.61
C SER A 126 -7.04 -2.15 -6.16
N GLY A 127 -8.15 -1.83 -5.51
CA GLY A 127 -8.41 -2.28 -4.15
C GLY A 127 -9.88 -2.15 -3.78
N ASN A 128 -10.26 -2.85 -2.72
CA ASN A 128 -11.62 -2.93 -2.18
C ASN A 128 -11.57 -2.83 -0.66
N ASP A 129 -12.50 -2.06 -0.10
CA ASP A 129 -12.54 -1.80 1.34
C ASP A 129 -13.61 -2.67 1.99
N VAL A 130 -13.28 -3.25 3.14
CA VAL A 130 -14.23 -3.93 4.02
C VAL A 130 -14.30 -3.19 5.35
N LEU A 131 -15.50 -3.15 5.93
CA LEU A 131 -15.73 -2.61 7.27
C LEU A 131 -15.20 -3.59 8.32
N LEU A 132 -14.51 -3.09 9.35
CA LEU A 132 -13.96 -3.92 10.43
C LEU A 132 -14.76 -3.75 11.73
N GLY A 133 -15.07 -4.86 12.39
CA GLY A 133 -15.86 -4.88 13.61
C GLY A 133 -17.34 -4.52 13.40
N ILE A 134 -18.13 -4.67 14.46
CA ILE A 134 -19.53 -4.24 14.45
C ILE A 134 -19.59 -2.73 14.24
N TRP A 135 -20.31 -2.30 13.20
CA TRP A 135 -20.49 -0.89 12.83
C TRP A 135 -19.21 -0.09 12.57
N GLY A 136 -18.07 -0.75 12.33
CA GLY A 136 -16.79 -0.08 12.12
C GLY A 136 -15.97 0.13 13.39
N SER A 137 -16.25 -0.60 14.48
CA SER A 137 -15.51 -0.49 15.75
C SER A 137 -14.03 -0.90 15.63
N GLY A 138 -13.69 -1.71 14.64
CA GLY A 138 -12.35 -2.31 14.50
C GLY A 138 -12.08 -3.49 15.45
N GLU A 139 -13.04 -3.86 16.31
CA GLU A 139 -12.92 -4.97 17.24
C GLU A 139 -13.42 -6.28 16.62
N ALA A 140 -12.66 -7.36 16.79
CA ALA A 140 -13.05 -8.68 16.31
C ALA A 140 -14.12 -9.30 17.21
N ILE A 141 -15.04 -10.08 16.62
CA ILE A 141 -15.99 -10.92 17.36
C ILE A 141 -15.97 -12.31 16.72
N PRO A 142 -15.03 -13.17 17.13
CA PRO A 142 -14.80 -14.47 16.50
C PRO A 142 -16.04 -15.37 16.48
N GLU A 143 -16.87 -15.33 17.53
CA GLU A 143 -18.08 -16.14 17.68
C GLU A 143 -19.15 -15.77 16.63
N ARG A 144 -19.02 -14.60 16.00
CA ARG A 144 -19.89 -14.11 14.92
C ARG A 144 -19.19 -14.02 13.58
N SER A 145 -17.96 -14.54 13.49
CA SER A 145 -17.10 -14.43 12.30
C SER A 145 -16.88 -12.99 11.83
N ILE A 146 -16.85 -12.03 12.77
CA ILE A 146 -16.58 -10.62 12.47
C ILE A 146 -15.10 -10.36 12.68
N GLU A 147 -14.43 -9.89 11.63
CA GLU A 147 -13.02 -9.53 11.67
C GLU A 147 -12.80 -8.14 12.28
N GLY A 148 -11.78 -8.06 13.14
CA GLY A 148 -11.24 -6.80 13.65
C GLY A 148 -9.98 -6.40 12.92
N ARG A 149 -9.29 -5.38 13.44
CA ARG A 149 -8.01 -4.87 12.95
C ARG A 149 -6.89 -5.91 13.05
N TRP A 150 -5.96 -5.84 12.11
CA TRP A 150 -4.67 -6.52 12.15
C TRP A 150 -3.55 -5.58 12.61
N PHE A 151 -3.60 -4.30 12.21
CA PHE A 151 -2.52 -3.36 12.47
C PHE A 151 -2.80 -2.58 13.76
N LEU A 152 -2.65 -3.25 14.90
CA LEU A 152 -2.89 -2.70 16.23
C LEU A 152 -1.84 -1.66 16.63
N ASP A 153 -2.24 -0.70 17.47
CA ASP A 153 -1.37 0.39 17.89
C ASP A 153 -0.16 -0.14 18.67
N GLY A 154 1.02 0.43 18.40
CA GLY A 154 2.29 -0.06 18.96
C GLY A 154 2.84 -1.35 18.34
N VAL A 155 2.08 -2.05 17.50
CA VAL A 155 2.54 -3.24 16.77
C VAL A 155 3.05 -2.85 15.39
N ASP A 156 4.22 -3.36 15.00
CA ASP A 156 4.78 -3.17 13.67
C ASP A 156 4.00 -3.99 12.62
N VAL A 157 3.85 -3.46 11.41
CA VAL A 157 3.14 -4.17 10.32
C VAL A 157 3.91 -5.40 9.83
N GLU A 158 5.16 -5.56 10.24
CA GLU A 158 6.06 -6.71 10.05
C GLU A 158 6.16 -7.63 11.25
N ASP A 159 5.42 -7.39 12.31
CA ASP A 159 5.38 -8.29 13.45
C ASP A 159 4.88 -9.69 13.05
N GLU A 160 5.40 -10.73 13.71
CA GLU A 160 5.00 -12.12 13.47
C GLU A 160 3.50 -12.34 13.71
N SER A 161 2.90 -11.63 14.66
CA SER A 161 1.45 -11.70 14.92
C SER A 161 0.62 -11.22 13.73
N VAL A 162 1.06 -10.15 13.06
CA VAL A 162 0.43 -9.62 11.84
C VAL A 162 0.62 -10.59 10.69
N THR A 163 1.84 -11.09 10.52
CA THR A 163 2.17 -12.08 9.49
C THR A 163 1.31 -13.34 9.63
N LYS A 164 1.13 -13.82 10.86
CA LYS A 164 0.27 -14.97 11.16
C LYS A 164 -1.18 -14.72 10.75
N MET A 165 -1.75 -13.56 11.08
CA MET A 165 -3.13 -13.21 10.70
C MET A 165 -3.31 -13.16 9.18
N ILE A 166 -2.37 -12.57 8.45
CA ILE A 166 -2.40 -12.53 6.97
C ILE A 166 -2.28 -13.95 6.40
N THR A 167 -1.37 -14.75 6.96
CA THR A 167 -1.11 -16.13 6.51
C THR A 167 -2.36 -16.99 6.68
N GLU A 168 -2.95 -17.04 7.88
CA GLU A 168 -4.15 -17.83 8.16
C GLU A 168 -5.37 -17.46 7.29
N LYS A 169 -5.36 -16.26 6.70
CA LYS A 169 -6.46 -15.75 5.86
C LYS A 169 -6.24 -15.96 4.37
N HIS A 170 -4.99 -16.06 3.91
CA HIS A 170 -4.67 -16.03 2.49
C HIS A 170 -3.79 -17.18 1.99
N TYR A 171 -3.29 -18.03 2.90
CA TYR A 171 -2.43 -19.18 2.60
C TYR A 171 -2.98 -20.43 3.29
#